data_AF-A0A7K2IUB6-F1
#
_entry.id   AF-A0A7K2IUB6-F1
#
_cell.length_a   1.000
_cell.length_b   1.000
_cell.length_c   1.000
_cell.angle_alpha   90.00
_cell.angle_beta   90.00
_cell.angle_gamma   90.00
#
_symmetry.space_group_name_H-M   'P 1'
#
loop_
_entity.id
_entity.type
_entity.pdbx_description
1 polymer ?
#
loop_
_entity_poly.entity_id
_entity_poly.type
_entity_poly.pdbx_seq_one_letter_code
_entity_poly.pdbx_strand_id
1 'polypeptide(L)'
;MASSTGHPAPVSKDIYWRRRAFVMIGVLLVLALIAYACRPSDGASETSSNQAAIEDPSASPSVPEEEPSEDPSEEPEEEPSASASPSEEPSEGAGKDDDEEKAEDEESEDSGEAAAPESPEDACRPQDVVVTFDFAEKDRDTYGGGAGPGFKVTVVNIAEQTCTVDVGPEAVELIIHSGNDRIFSTADCAEGKREKQQLTQGRPYEYTLDWERNRSFTDCRDSSAKAQPGWYKANLKGDHVGNVDQLVFQLQ
;
A
#
# COMPACT_ATOMS: atom_id res chain seq x y z
N MET A 1 20.03 33.09 -4.00
CA MET A 1 19.59 32.53 -2.71
C MET A 1 18.11 32.79 -2.54
N ALA A 2 17.27 31.78 -2.83
CA ALA A 2 15.85 31.79 -2.50
C ALA A 2 15.53 30.38 -1.97
N SER A 3 15.43 30.26 -0.65
CA SER A 3 15.07 29.01 0.01
C SER A 3 13.57 28.75 -0.20
N SER A 4 13.24 27.75 -0.99
CA SER A 4 11.87 27.25 -1.13
C SER A 4 11.66 26.10 -0.15
N THR A 5 11.08 26.39 1.01
CA THR A 5 10.64 25.37 1.97
C THR A 5 9.27 24.83 1.56
N GLY A 6 9.27 23.78 0.75
CA GLY A 6 8.06 23.00 0.45
C GLY A 6 7.61 22.24 1.70
N HIS A 7 6.48 22.66 2.27
CA HIS A 7 5.77 21.90 3.31
C HIS A 7 5.05 20.71 2.66
N PRO A 8 5.08 19.49 3.25
CA PRO A 8 4.25 18.39 2.77
C PRO A 8 2.78 18.71 3.06
N ALA A 9 1.93 18.64 2.03
CA ALA A 9 0.49 18.75 2.19
C ALA A 9 -0.04 17.60 3.08
N PRO A 10 -0.97 17.87 4.01
CA PRO A 10 -1.54 16.84 4.86
C PRO A 10 -2.36 15.85 4.04
N VAL A 11 -2.11 14.55 4.26
CA VAL A 11 -2.87 13.42 3.72
C VAL A 11 -4.35 13.60 4.09
N SER A 12 -5.25 13.44 3.11
CA SER A 12 -6.68 13.71 3.22
C SER A 12 -7.39 12.72 4.16
N LYS A 13 -7.33 13.02 5.46
CA LYS A 13 -8.09 12.41 6.57
C LYS A 13 -9.61 12.44 6.34
N ASP A 14 -10.06 13.24 5.36
CA ASP A 14 -11.44 13.55 5.04
C ASP A 14 -12.26 12.38 4.49
N ILE A 15 -11.68 11.44 3.74
CA ILE A 15 -12.48 10.34 3.15
C ILE A 15 -12.83 9.28 4.20
N TYR A 16 -11.89 8.93 5.06
CA TYR A 16 -12.12 8.02 6.18
C TYR A 16 -13.15 8.60 7.16
N TRP A 17 -13.02 9.88 7.50
CA TRP A 17 -13.98 10.55 8.39
C TRP A 17 -15.36 10.70 7.77
N ARG A 18 -15.47 11.01 6.46
CA ARG A 18 -16.76 11.11 5.77
C ARG A 18 -17.49 9.76 5.75
N ARG A 19 -16.81 8.67 5.39
CA ARG A 19 -17.44 7.33 5.37
C ARG A 19 -17.86 6.89 6.78
N ARG A 20 -17.04 7.16 7.81
CA ARG A 20 -17.37 6.84 9.20
C ARG A 20 -18.48 7.74 9.77
N ALA A 21 -18.56 9.00 9.35
CA ALA A 21 -19.65 9.91 9.70
C ALA A 21 -20.99 9.46 9.10
N PHE A 22 -21.02 9.01 7.84
CA PHE A 22 -22.25 8.45 7.24
C PHE A 22 -22.74 7.20 7.98
N VAL A 23 -21.83 6.31 8.39
CA VAL A 23 -22.18 5.13 9.20
C VAL A 23 -22.73 5.56 10.56
N MET A 24 -22.10 6.50 11.26
CA MET A 24 -22.59 7.01 12.55
C MET A 24 -23.95 7.70 12.45
N ILE A 25 -24.18 8.49 11.39
CA ILE A 25 -25.49 9.12 11.12
C ILE A 25 -26.55 8.06 10.82
N GLY A 26 -26.23 7.05 10.01
CA GLY A 26 -27.13 5.93 9.73
C GLY A 26 -27.52 5.17 10.99
N VAL A 27 -26.55 4.82 11.84
CA VAL A 27 -26.79 4.16 13.13
C VAL A 27 -27.66 5.03 14.04
N LEU A 28 -27.39 6.34 14.13
CA LEU A 28 -28.21 7.26 14.92
C LEU A 28 -29.65 7.37 14.40
N LEU A 29 -29.85 7.38 13.08
CA LEU A 29 -31.20 7.39 12.48
C LEU A 29 -31.95 6.10 12.77
N VAL A 30 -31.29 4.94 12.69
CA VAL A 30 -31.88 3.64 13.04
C VAL A 30 -32.26 3.61 14.52
N LEU A 31 -31.38 4.04 15.41
CA LEU A 31 -31.67 4.13 16.84
C LEU A 31 -32.82 5.11 17.14
N ALA A 32 -32.89 6.24 16.45
CA ALA A 32 -33.99 7.19 16.59
C ALA A 32 -35.32 6.61 16.12
N LEU A 33 -35.33 5.83 15.03
CA LEU A 33 -36.52 5.12 14.54
C LEU A 33 -36.98 4.03 15.51
N ILE A 34 -36.04 3.25 16.08
CA ILE A 34 -36.36 2.25 17.10
C ILE A 34 -36.91 2.93 18.34
N ALA A 35 -36.28 4.00 18.83
CA ALA A 35 -36.77 4.75 19.98
C ALA A 35 -38.14 5.38 19.72
N TYR A 36 -38.42 5.82 18.49
CA TYR A 36 -39.72 6.32 18.07
C TYR A 36 -40.79 5.21 18.05
N ALA A 37 -40.45 4.04 17.51
CA ALA A 37 -41.33 2.87 17.45
C ALA A 37 -41.59 2.24 18.83
N CYS A 38 -40.60 2.29 19.72
CA CYS A 38 -40.69 1.83 21.10
C CYS A 38 -41.21 2.91 22.05
N ARG A 39 -41.70 4.07 21.56
CA ARG A 39 -42.37 5.03 22.46
C ARG A 39 -43.57 4.33 23.08
N PRO A 40 -43.58 4.14 24.41
CA PRO A 40 -44.69 3.49 25.08
C PRO A 40 -45.93 4.36 24.88
N SER A 41 -46.92 3.82 24.16
CA SER A 41 -48.31 4.25 24.36
C SER A 41 -48.69 3.82 25.77
N ASP A 42 -49.12 4.76 26.60
CA ASP A 42 -49.57 4.51 27.97
C ASP A 42 -50.54 3.32 28.00
N GLY A 43 -50.04 2.21 28.53
CA GLY A 43 -50.72 0.93 28.63
C GLY A 43 -50.12 0.16 29.80
N ALA A 44 -50.95 -0.04 30.82
CA ALA A 44 -50.61 -0.52 32.15
C ALA A 44 -49.86 -1.86 32.20
N SER A 45 -49.06 -2.01 33.27
CA SER A 45 -48.71 -3.20 34.08
C SER A 45 -48.57 -4.55 33.36
N GLU A 46 -47.53 -5.36 33.58
CA GLU A 46 -47.32 -6.05 34.86
C GLU A 46 -45.85 -6.40 35.16
N THR A 47 -45.57 -6.35 36.45
CA THR A 47 -44.46 -6.91 37.22
C THR A 47 -44.08 -8.33 36.81
N SER A 48 -42.78 -8.58 36.63
CA SER A 48 -42.18 -9.84 37.11
C SER A 48 -40.72 -9.62 37.49
N SER A 49 -40.52 -9.32 38.77
CA SER A 49 -39.24 -9.46 39.45
C SER A 49 -38.89 -10.94 39.55
N ASN A 50 -37.66 -11.30 39.18
CA ASN A 50 -36.94 -12.36 39.89
C ASN A 50 -35.52 -11.89 40.17
N GLN A 51 -35.28 -11.70 41.46
CA GLN A 51 -34.00 -11.44 42.11
C GLN A 51 -33.45 -12.77 42.62
N ALA A 52 -32.18 -13.04 42.34
CA ALA A 52 -31.29 -13.88 43.14
C ALA A 52 -29.88 -13.30 42.86
N ALA A 53 -29.33 -12.38 43.65
CA ALA A 53 -28.86 -12.46 45.02
C ALA A 53 -27.74 -13.49 45.25
N ILE A 54 -26.50 -12.96 45.16
CA ILE A 54 -25.32 -13.15 46.03
C ILE A 54 -24.64 -14.52 45.99
N GLU A 55 -23.33 -14.54 45.68
CA GLU A 55 -22.30 -14.97 46.64
C GLU A 55 -20.89 -14.58 46.14
N ASP A 56 -20.24 -13.73 46.94
CA ASP A 56 -18.81 -13.45 46.98
C ASP A 56 -18.21 -14.40 48.04
N PRO A 57 -17.02 -14.97 47.81
CA PRO A 57 -15.99 -14.73 48.80
C PRO A 57 -14.60 -14.50 48.20
N SER A 58 -14.06 -13.31 48.44
CA SER A 58 -12.81 -13.04 49.17
C SER A 58 -11.83 -14.21 49.30
N ALA A 59 -10.66 -14.08 48.66
CA ALA A 59 -9.37 -14.50 49.23
C ALA A 59 -8.20 -13.77 48.56
N SER A 60 -7.58 -12.86 49.31
CA SER A 60 -6.22 -12.37 49.08
C SER A 60 -5.22 -13.31 49.76
N PRO A 61 -4.03 -13.50 49.17
CA PRO A 61 -2.83 -13.48 50.00
C PRO A 61 -1.70 -12.63 49.41
N SER A 62 -0.77 -12.32 50.32
CA SER A 62 0.27 -11.30 50.31
C SER A 62 1.66 -11.84 49.90
N VAL A 63 2.46 -10.99 49.22
CA VAL A 63 3.93 -10.72 49.38
C VAL A 63 4.93 -11.82 48.90
N PRO A 64 6.21 -11.55 48.52
CA PRO A 64 7.02 -10.29 48.37
C PRO A 64 7.51 -10.04 46.92
N GLU A 65 7.84 -8.82 46.46
CA GLU A 65 9.07 -8.01 46.68
C GLU A 65 10.38 -8.75 46.33
N GLU A 66 10.78 -8.69 45.05
CA GLU A 66 12.14 -8.98 44.60
C GLU A 66 12.90 -7.66 44.40
N GLU A 67 14.03 -7.57 45.08
CA GLU A 67 15.00 -6.48 45.08
C GLU A 67 15.70 -6.36 43.71
N PRO A 68 15.92 -5.15 43.16
CA PRO A 68 16.88 -4.97 42.08
C PRO A 68 18.29 -4.82 42.66
N SER A 69 19.12 -5.85 42.47
CA SER A 69 20.55 -5.78 42.74
C SER A 69 21.30 -5.06 41.60
N GLU A 70 21.92 -3.94 41.98
CA GLU A 70 23.30 -3.52 41.68
C GLU A 70 23.73 -3.25 40.22
N ASP A 71 23.87 -1.94 39.97
CA ASP A 71 24.89 -1.26 39.13
C ASP A 71 26.30 -1.87 39.35
N PRO A 72 27.19 -1.90 38.35
CA PRO A 72 28.08 -0.76 38.17
C PRO A 72 28.32 -0.35 36.70
N SER A 73 28.11 0.94 36.42
CA SER A 73 29.14 1.90 35.98
C SER A 73 30.31 1.36 35.15
N GLU A 74 30.35 1.70 33.86
CA GLU A 74 31.60 2.13 33.18
C GLU A 74 31.27 2.91 31.88
N GLU A 75 31.27 4.23 32.01
CA GLU A 75 31.70 5.17 30.96
C GLU A 75 33.24 5.21 31.03
N PRO A 76 33.97 5.39 29.92
CA PRO A 76 34.21 6.77 29.50
C PRO A 76 34.25 7.00 27.98
N GLU A 77 33.78 8.20 27.62
CA GLU A 77 34.37 9.17 26.70
C GLU A 77 35.64 8.74 25.93
N GLU A 78 35.62 8.89 24.59
CA GLU A 78 36.68 9.59 23.83
C GLU A 78 36.14 10.05 22.45
N GLU A 79 35.77 11.34 22.37
CA GLU A 79 36.11 12.22 21.24
C GLU A 79 37.36 13.02 21.67
N PRO A 80 38.23 13.58 20.80
CA PRO A 80 37.87 14.22 19.54
C PRO A 80 38.93 14.13 18.40
N SER A 81 38.62 14.72 17.25
CA SER A 81 39.39 15.85 16.69
C SER A 81 39.33 15.92 15.16
N ALA A 82 38.68 17.00 14.70
CA ALA A 82 38.96 17.88 13.57
C ALA A 82 39.97 17.45 12.48
N SER A 83 39.59 17.65 11.20
CA SER A 83 40.28 18.62 10.33
C SER A 83 39.57 18.87 8.98
N ALA A 84 39.35 20.15 8.70
CA ALA A 84 39.52 20.88 7.44
C ALA A 84 38.68 20.58 6.16
N SER A 85 37.82 21.56 5.84
CA SER A 85 37.48 22.08 4.50
C SER A 85 38.74 22.63 3.76
N PRO A 86 38.79 22.94 2.43
CA PRO A 86 37.71 23.53 1.63
C PRO A 86 37.59 23.17 0.12
N SER A 87 36.42 23.53 -0.44
CA SER A 87 36.14 24.22 -1.72
C SER A 87 36.95 23.88 -2.98
N GLU A 88 36.28 23.44 -4.07
CA GLU A 88 36.38 24.04 -5.43
C GLU A 88 35.15 23.64 -6.29
N GLU A 89 34.30 24.62 -6.62
CA GLU A 89 33.62 24.80 -7.92
C GLU A 89 34.42 25.87 -8.70
N PRO A 90 34.28 26.13 -10.03
CA PRO A 90 33.17 25.77 -10.93
C PRO A 90 33.60 25.33 -12.36
N SER A 91 32.66 24.93 -13.21
CA SER A 91 32.74 25.29 -14.65
C SER A 91 31.37 25.30 -15.31
N GLU A 92 31.00 26.51 -15.74
CA GLU A 92 29.94 26.82 -16.69
C GLU A 92 30.22 26.18 -18.06
N GLY A 93 29.13 25.81 -18.75
CA GLY A 93 29.14 25.42 -20.15
C GLY A 93 27.81 25.82 -20.78
N ALA A 94 27.74 27.08 -21.22
CA ALA A 94 26.65 27.63 -22.01
C ALA A 94 26.75 27.15 -23.48
N GLY A 95 25.60 26.76 -24.04
CA GLY A 95 25.41 26.52 -25.47
C GLY A 95 23.97 26.85 -25.86
N LYS A 96 23.81 27.89 -26.68
CA LYS A 96 22.59 28.52 -27.21
C LYS A 96 21.77 27.58 -28.10
N ASP A 97 20.45 27.67 -28.00
CA ASP A 97 19.49 28.22 -28.99
C ASP A 97 19.68 27.72 -30.43
N ASP A 98 18.71 26.96 -30.94
CA ASP A 98 18.12 27.20 -32.25
C ASP A 98 16.67 26.68 -32.26
N ASP A 99 15.78 27.63 -32.55
CA ASP A 99 14.35 27.56 -32.70
C ASP A 99 14.07 27.26 -34.18
N GLU A 100 13.31 26.21 -34.50
CA GLU A 100 12.63 26.14 -35.80
C GLU A 100 11.35 25.30 -35.69
N GLU A 101 10.24 26.03 -35.50
CA GLU A 101 8.89 25.65 -35.88
C GLU A 101 8.84 25.06 -37.30
N LYS A 102 8.24 23.88 -37.45
CA LYS A 102 7.35 23.63 -38.58
C LYS A 102 6.23 22.65 -38.26
N ALA A 103 5.09 23.28 -38.00
CA ALA A 103 3.72 22.93 -38.32
C ALA A 103 3.43 21.64 -39.13
N GLU A 104 2.34 21.01 -38.66
CA GLU A 104 1.30 20.31 -39.42
C GLU A 104 1.59 18.87 -39.83
N ASP A 105 1.21 17.95 -38.94
CA ASP A 105 0.17 16.98 -39.29
C ASP A 105 -0.78 16.86 -38.10
N GLU A 106 -1.93 17.54 -38.18
CA GLU A 106 -3.10 17.21 -37.37
C GLU A 106 -3.64 15.86 -37.86
N GLU A 107 -2.99 14.77 -37.45
CA GLU A 107 -3.72 13.53 -37.24
C GLU A 107 -4.49 13.72 -35.93
N SER A 108 -5.77 14.01 -36.10
CA SER A 108 -6.81 13.71 -35.15
C SER A 108 -6.57 12.29 -34.59
N GLU A 109 -5.93 12.21 -33.44
CA GLU A 109 -6.03 11.07 -32.52
C GLU A 109 -7.49 11.05 -32.07
N ASP A 110 -8.34 10.48 -32.92
CA ASP A 110 -9.49 9.72 -32.47
C ASP A 110 -8.92 8.79 -31.41
N SER A 111 -9.15 9.17 -30.15
CA SER A 111 -8.86 8.38 -28.96
C SER A 111 -9.70 7.11 -29.11
N GLY A 112 -9.19 6.19 -29.92
CA GLY A 112 -9.79 4.93 -30.27
C GLY A 112 -9.82 4.12 -29.00
N GLU A 113 -10.91 4.31 -28.25
CA GLU A 113 -11.31 3.43 -27.16
C GLU A 113 -11.13 2.01 -27.67
N ALA A 114 -10.27 1.24 -27.00
CA ALA A 114 -9.92 -0.10 -27.44
C ALA A 114 -11.22 -0.90 -27.72
N ALA A 115 -11.24 -1.62 -28.85
CA ALA A 115 -12.40 -2.41 -29.23
C ALA A 115 -12.74 -3.41 -28.11
N ALA A 116 -14.03 -3.56 -27.81
CA ALA A 116 -14.47 -4.51 -26.81
C ALA A 116 -14.11 -5.96 -27.23
N PRO A 117 -13.73 -6.83 -26.29
CA PRO A 117 -13.43 -8.23 -26.60
C PRO A 117 -14.68 -8.95 -27.11
N GLU A 118 -14.53 -9.75 -28.16
CA GLU A 118 -15.61 -10.54 -28.79
C GLU A 118 -15.49 -12.04 -28.46
N SER A 119 -14.29 -12.49 -28.11
CA SER A 119 -13.92 -13.86 -27.73
C SER A 119 -13.19 -13.88 -26.38
N PRO A 120 -13.29 -14.96 -25.59
CA PRO A 120 -12.52 -15.16 -24.36
C PRO A 120 -10.99 -15.07 -24.51
N GLU A 121 -10.49 -15.22 -25.74
CA GLU A 121 -9.07 -15.16 -26.10
C GLU A 121 -8.57 -13.73 -26.33
N ASP A 122 -9.50 -12.80 -26.56
CA ASP A 122 -9.19 -11.39 -26.82
C ASP A 122 -8.68 -10.71 -25.56
N ALA A 123 -7.83 -9.70 -25.75
CA ALA A 123 -7.29 -8.93 -24.65
C ALA A 123 -8.39 -8.22 -23.87
N CYS A 124 -8.31 -8.25 -22.54
CA CYS A 124 -9.11 -7.35 -21.72
C CYS A 124 -8.78 -5.89 -22.05
N ARG A 125 -9.77 -5.00 -21.99
CA ARG A 125 -9.50 -3.55 -22.07
C ARG A 125 -9.08 -3.00 -20.71
N PRO A 126 -8.24 -1.97 -20.64
CA PRO A 126 -7.85 -1.32 -19.38
C PRO A 126 -9.03 -0.95 -18.48
N GLN A 127 -10.09 -0.39 -19.04
CA GLN A 127 -11.29 0.03 -18.29
C GLN A 127 -12.18 -1.12 -17.82
N ASP A 128 -12.04 -2.31 -18.40
CA ASP A 128 -12.85 -3.48 -18.04
C ASP A 128 -12.22 -4.27 -16.88
N VAL A 129 -11.01 -3.92 -16.46
CA VAL A 129 -10.26 -4.62 -15.42
C VAL A 129 -10.05 -3.71 -14.22
N VAL A 130 -10.40 -4.21 -13.04
CA VAL A 130 -10.07 -3.57 -11.77
C VAL A 130 -8.98 -4.38 -11.10
N VAL A 131 -7.87 -3.72 -10.78
CA VAL A 131 -6.75 -4.29 -10.02
C VAL A 131 -6.75 -3.70 -8.61
N THR A 132 -6.59 -4.54 -7.59
CA THR A 132 -6.28 -4.10 -6.22
C THR A 132 -4.92 -4.63 -5.78
N PHE A 133 -4.27 -3.89 -4.89
CA PHE A 133 -2.92 -4.16 -4.42
C PHE A 133 -2.87 -3.98 -2.90
N ASP A 134 -2.58 -5.07 -2.18
CA ASP A 134 -2.61 -5.13 -0.72
C ASP A 134 -1.46 -5.98 -0.18
N PHE A 135 -1.21 -5.95 1.12
CA PHE A 135 -0.34 -6.95 1.75
C PHE A 135 -0.99 -8.33 1.68
N ALA A 136 -0.19 -9.37 1.40
CA ALA A 136 -0.69 -10.74 1.36
C ALA A 136 -1.28 -11.20 2.69
N GLU A 137 -0.62 -10.80 3.78
CA GLU A 137 -1.14 -10.92 5.12
C GLU A 137 -1.73 -9.58 5.56
N LYS A 138 -2.99 -9.62 6.01
CA LYS A 138 -3.72 -8.42 6.39
C LYS A 138 -2.99 -7.65 7.48
N ASP A 139 -2.86 -6.34 7.27
CA ASP A 139 -2.24 -5.40 8.22
C ASP A 139 -0.79 -5.76 8.62
N ARG A 140 -0.09 -6.58 7.82
CA ARG A 140 1.32 -6.94 8.06
C ARG A 140 2.25 -6.04 7.25
N ASP A 141 2.69 -4.94 7.88
CA ASP A 141 3.60 -3.94 7.29
C ASP A 141 5.02 -3.98 7.88
N THR A 142 5.30 -4.89 8.81
CA THR A 142 6.59 -5.01 9.50
C THR A 142 7.13 -6.43 9.42
N TYR A 143 8.38 -6.59 9.01
CA TYR A 143 9.00 -7.88 8.75
C TYR A 143 10.38 -8.00 9.42
N GLY A 144 10.50 -8.85 10.43
CA GLY A 144 11.77 -9.19 11.08
C GLY A 144 12.30 -10.57 10.68
N GLY A 145 13.50 -10.91 11.18
CA GLY A 145 14.05 -12.28 11.11
C GLY A 145 14.26 -12.81 9.68
N GLY A 146 14.50 -11.92 8.71
CA GLY A 146 14.65 -12.28 7.31
C GLY A 146 13.35 -12.61 6.56
N ALA A 147 12.18 -12.45 7.19
CA ALA A 147 10.89 -12.73 6.54
C ALA A 147 10.66 -11.86 5.30
N GLY A 148 10.33 -12.48 4.16
CA GLY A 148 10.00 -11.78 2.93
C GLY A 148 8.62 -11.11 2.99
N PRO A 149 8.47 -9.86 2.52
CA PRO A 149 7.16 -9.30 2.24
C PRO A 149 6.45 -10.04 1.11
N GLY A 150 5.16 -10.29 1.30
CA GLY A 150 4.26 -10.81 0.26
C GLY A 150 3.21 -9.75 -0.07
N PHE A 151 2.95 -9.56 -1.36
CA PHE A 151 1.99 -8.57 -1.85
C PHE A 151 0.90 -9.27 -2.67
N LYS A 152 -0.35 -9.09 -2.28
CA LYS A 152 -1.49 -9.66 -2.97
C LYS A 152 -1.97 -8.72 -4.07
N VAL A 153 -2.10 -9.27 -5.27
CA VAL A 153 -2.73 -8.63 -6.42
C VAL A 153 -4.05 -9.34 -6.66
N THR A 154 -5.13 -8.56 -6.79
CA THR A 154 -6.45 -9.08 -7.18
C THR A 154 -6.84 -8.43 -8.50
N VAL A 155 -7.18 -9.25 -9.48
CA VAL A 155 -7.58 -8.80 -10.82
C VAL A 155 -9.01 -9.24 -11.08
N VAL A 156 -9.88 -8.30 -11.44
CA VAL A 156 -11.30 -8.57 -11.66
C VAL A 156 -11.74 -7.96 -12.98
N ASN A 157 -12.31 -8.79 -13.86
CA ASN A 157 -13.04 -8.30 -15.02
C ASN A 157 -14.44 -7.84 -14.60
N ILE A 158 -14.80 -6.59 -14.91
CA ILE A 158 -16.11 -6.00 -14.63
C ILE A 158 -17.03 -5.95 -15.85
N ALA A 159 -16.50 -6.19 -17.06
CA ALA A 159 -17.28 -6.32 -18.28
C ALA A 159 -17.99 -7.67 -18.36
N GLU A 160 -19.05 -7.75 -19.15
CA GLU A 160 -19.84 -8.97 -19.33
C GLU A 160 -19.10 -10.04 -20.14
N GLN A 161 -18.24 -9.59 -21.06
CA GLN A 161 -17.48 -10.45 -21.96
C GLN A 161 -16.27 -11.02 -21.22
N THR A 162 -16.07 -12.33 -21.36
CA THR A 162 -14.82 -12.94 -20.89
C THR A 162 -13.69 -12.47 -21.79
N CYS A 163 -12.54 -12.19 -21.20
CA CYS A 163 -11.34 -11.73 -21.89
C CYS A 163 -10.09 -12.32 -21.22
N THR A 164 -8.94 -12.18 -21.86
CA THR A 164 -7.65 -12.63 -21.36
C THR A 164 -6.76 -11.43 -21.03
N VAL A 165 -6.14 -11.45 -19.86
CA VAL A 165 -5.18 -10.45 -19.41
C VAL A 165 -3.81 -11.09 -19.22
N ASP A 166 -2.74 -10.33 -19.44
CA ASP A 166 -1.39 -10.74 -19.02
C ASP A 166 -1.15 -10.25 -17.59
N VAL A 167 -0.92 -11.17 -16.66
CA VAL A 167 -0.54 -10.91 -15.26
C VAL A 167 0.95 -11.16 -15.00
N GLY A 168 1.71 -11.35 -16.08
CA GLY A 168 3.14 -11.59 -16.03
C GLY A 168 3.93 -10.39 -15.47
N PRO A 169 5.20 -10.61 -15.13
CA PRO A 169 6.05 -9.66 -14.41
C PRO A 169 6.27 -8.31 -15.11
N GLU A 170 6.17 -8.24 -16.44
CA GLU A 170 6.26 -7.00 -17.21
C GLU A 170 4.90 -6.29 -17.34
N ALA A 171 3.79 -7.05 -17.34
CA ALA A 171 2.45 -6.52 -17.48
C ALA A 171 1.86 -6.04 -16.14
N VAL A 172 2.23 -6.71 -15.05
CA VAL A 172 1.94 -6.30 -13.66
C VAL A 172 3.25 -6.28 -12.89
N GLU A 173 3.93 -5.13 -12.96
CA GLU A 173 5.25 -4.91 -12.39
C GLU A 173 5.15 -4.44 -10.94
N LEU A 174 5.70 -5.23 -10.01
CA LEU A 174 5.95 -4.79 -8.64
C LEU A 174 7.32 -4.12 -8.56
N ILE A 175 7.36 -2.87 -8.12
CA ILE A 175 8.60 -2.10 -7.92
C ILE A 175 8.75 -1.70 -6.46
N ILE A 176 9.90 -2.00 -5.87
CA ILE A 176 10.22 -1.69 -4.47
C ILE A 176 11.32 -0.64 -4.40
N HIS A 177 11.08 0.41 -3.62
CA HIS A 177 12.03 1.50 -3.37
C HIS A 177 12.34 1.68 -1.89
N SER A 178 13.53 2.19 -1.58
CA SER A 178 13.88 2.77 -0.28
C SER A 178 14.38 4.20 -0.51
N GLY A 179 13.60 5.20 -0.11
CA GLY A 179 13.88 6.59 -0.51
C GLY A 179 13.91 6.75 -2.03
N ASN A 180 15.05 7.18 -2.57
CA ASN A 180 15.31 7.31 -4.01
C ASN A 180 15.97 6.07 -4.64
N ASP A 181 16.34 5.08 -3.83
CA ASP A 181 16.99 3.86 -4.30
C ASP A 181 15.97 2.84 -4.80
N ARG A 182 16.09 2.39 -6.05
CA ARG A 182 15.30 1.29 -6.60
C ARG A 182 15.94 -0.03 -6.17
N ILE A 183 15.20 -0.80 -5.39
CA ILE A 183 15.68 -2.01 -4.75
C ILE A 183 15.41 -3.22 -5.62
N PHE A 184 14.18 -3.32 -6.12
CA PHE A 184 13.70 -4.51 -6.83
C PHE A 184 12.61 -4.16 -7.84
N SER A 185 12.53 -4.93 -8.91
CA SER A 185 11.41 -5.01 -9.85
C SER A 185 11.18 -6.46 -10.27
N THR A 186 9.92 -6.88 -10.40
CA THR A 186 9.58 -8.17 -11.00
C THR A 186 9.89 -8.24 -12.49
N ALA A 187 9.90 -7.11 -13.19
CA ALA A 187 10.17 -7.02 -14.63
C ALA A 187 11.66 -7.16 -14.96
N ASP A 188 12.55 -6.95 -13.98
CA ASP A 188 13.98 -7.13 -14.20
C ASP A 188 14.27 -8.57 -14.68
N CYS A 189 14.87 -8.70 -15.87
CA CYS A 189 15.25 -9.99 -16.48
C CYS A 189 14.07 -10.92 -16.74
N ALA A 190 12.89 -10.35 -16.93
CA ALA A 190 11.67 -11.07 -17.23
C ALA A 190 11.21 -10.91 -18.68
N GLU A 191 12.09 -10.42 -19.57
CA GLU A 191 11.79 -10.17 -20.97
C GLU A 191 11.04 -11.34 -21.64
N GLY A 192 9.85 -11.04 -22.15
CA GLY A 192 9.03 -12.01 -22.88
C GLY A 192 8.34 -13.04 -21.99
N LYS A 193 8.50 -13.00 -20.67
CA LYS A 193 7.74 -13.82 -19.73
C LYS A 193 6.34 -13.25 -19.60
N ARG A 194 5.38 -14.04 -20.04
CA ARG A 194 3.96 -13.70 -19.99
C ARG A 194 3.21 -14.74 -19.18
N GLU A 195 2.20 -14.30 -18.47
CA GLU A 195 1.29 -15.16 -17.75
C GLU A 195 -0.13 -14.76 -18.12
N LYS A 196 -0.72 -15.50 -19.06
CA LYS A 196 -2.06 -15.21 -19.56
C LYS A 196 -3.10 -15.80 -18.62
N GLN A 197 -4.03 -14.96 -18.18
CA GLN A 197 -5.14 -15.34 -17.33
C GLN A 197 -6.47 -14.93 -17.96
N GLN A 198 -7.38 -15.89 -18.10
CA GLN A 198 -8.74 -15.63 -18.56
C GLN A 198 -9.63 -15.19 -17.39
N LEU A 199 -10.35 -14.09 -17.56
CA LEU A 199 -11.19 -13.49 -16.53
C LEU A 199 -12.67 -13.51 -16.93
N THR A 200 -13.46 -14.22 -16.15
CA THR A 200 -14.93 -14.12 -16.23
C THR A 200 -15.41 -12.93 -15.40
N GLN A 201 -16.52 -12.31 -15.80
CA GLN A 201 -17.13 -11.20 -15.08
C GLN A 201 -17.30 -11.50 -13.59
N GLY A 202 -16.83 -10.56 -12.75
CA GLY A 202 -17.05 -10.56 -11.31
C GLY A 202 -16.34 -11.67 -10.53
N ARG A 203 -15.55 -12.54 -11.18
CA ARG A 203 -14.73 -13.55 -10.50
C ARG A 203 -13.30 -13.04 -10.32
N PRO A 204 -12.84 -12.83 -9.07
CA PRO A 204 -11.49 -12.36 -8.83
C PRO A 204 -10.48 -13.46 -9.14
N TYR A 205 -9.39 -13.08 -9.79
CA TYR A 205 -8.15 -13.84 -9.83
C TYR A 205 -7.17 -13.20 -8.84
N GLU A 206 -6.81 -13.94 -7.80
CA GLU A 206 -5.89 -13.49 -6.75
C GLU A 206 -4.57 -14.25 -6.86
N TYR A 207 -3.46 -13.53 -6.80
CA TYR A 207 -2.12 -14.11 -6.72
C TYR A 207 -1.22 -13.26 -5.82
N THR A 208 -0.12 -13.85 -5.36
CA THR A 208 0.83 -13.19 -4.46
C THR A 208 2.19 -13.05 -5.13
N LEU A 209 2.76 -11.87 -5.02
CA LEU A 209 4.14 -11.57 -5.39
C LEU A 209 4.97 -11.59 -4.11
N ASP A 210 5.77 -12.63 -3.93
CA ASP A 210 6.67 -12.77 -2.78
C ASP A 210 8.04 -12.17 -3.09
N TRP A 211 8.54 -11.33 -2.19
CA TRP A 211 9.85 -10.71 -2.32
C TRP A 211 10.82 -11.19 -1.23
N GLU A 212 11.84 -11.93 -1.65
CA GLU A 212 12.86 -12.51 -0.77
C GLU A 212 13.95 -11.52 -0.30
N ARG A 213 13.63 -10.22 -0.29
CA ARG A 213 14.55 -9.12 0.04
C ARG A 213 15.78 -9.04 -0.88
N ASN A 214 15.73 -9.66 -2.06
CA ASN A 214 16.81 -9.60 -3.06
C ASN A 214 16.74 -8.28 -3.83
N ARG A 215 17.91 -7.71 -4.14
CA ARG A 215 17.97 -6.64 -5.13
C ARG A 215 17.92 -7.20 -6.54
N SER A 216 17.32 -6.47 -7.46
CA SER A 216 17.32 -6.79 -8.89
C SER A 216 17.81 -5.61 -9.73
N PHE A 217 18.26 -5.90 -10.95
CA PHE A 217 18.89 -4.94 -11.85
C PHE A 217 18.46 -5.21 -13.28
N THR A 218 18.26 -4.15 -14.07
CA THR A 218 17.82 -4.25 -15.47
C THR A 218 18.87 -4.89 -16.39
N ASP A 219 20.15 -4.89 -16.00
CA ASP A 219 21.24 -5.48 -16.77
C ASP A 219 21.52 -6.94 -16.42
N CYS A 220 20.68 -7.55 -15.59
CA CYS A 220 20.73 -8.97 -15.25
C CYS A 220 22.06 -9.45 -14.69
N ARG A 221 22.79 -8.55 -14.02
CA ARG A 221 23.99 -8.93 -13.29
C ARG A 221 23.64 -9.86 -12.14
N ASP A 222 24.48 -10.87 -11.92
CA ASP A 222 24.40 -11.67 -10.71
C ASP A 222 24.68 -10.79 -9.49
N SER A 223 23.80 -10.86 -8.49
CA SER A 223 23.97 -10.12 -7.25
C SER A 223 23.43 -10.93 -6.08
N SER A 224 24.23 -10.99 -5.00
CA SER A 224 23.78 -11.47 -3.69
C SER A 224 23.35 -10.33 -2.77
N ALA A 225 23.23 -9.10 -3.29
CA ALA A 225 22.90 -7.94 -2.49
C ALA A 225 21.47 -8.05 -1.94
N LYS A 226 21.34 -7.92 -0.62
CA LYS A 226 20.07 -7.94 0.09
C LYS A 226 19.64 -6.54 0.50
N ALA A 227 18.33 -6.32 0.53
CA ALA A 227 17.71 -5.17 1.14
C ALA A 227 18.06 -5.12 2.65
N GLN A 228 18.41 -3.93 3.13
CA GLN A 228 18.81 -3.70 4.51
C GLN A 228 17.60 -3.40 5.41
N PRO A 229 17.73 -3.43 6.74
CA PRO A 229 16.70 -2.89 7.62
C PRO A 229 16.37 -1.43 7.26
N GLY A 230 15.10 -1.06 7.33
CA GLY A 230 14.63 0.26 6.94
C GLY A 230 13.21 0.30 6.40
N TRP A 231 12.82 1.48 5.91
CA TRP A 231 11.50 1.72 5.31
C TRP A 231 11.54 1.54 3.79
N TYR A 232 10.47 0.94 3.28
CA TYR A 232 10.31 0.61 1.87
C TYR A 232 8.92 0.99 1.37
N LYS A 233 8.82 1.18 0.06
CA LYS A 233 7.58 1.46 -0.67
C LYS A 233 7.46 0.49 -1.83
N ALA A 234 6.41 -0.32 -1.83
CA ALA A 234 6.02 -1.18 -2.94
C ALA A 234 4.96 -0.48 -3.79
N ASN A 235 5.17 -0.48 -5.10
CA ASN A 235 4.27 0.08 -6.10
C ASN A 235 3.95 -0.99 -7.13
N LEU A 236 2.72 -1.00 -7.62
CA LEU A 236 2.30 -1.85 -8.72
C LEU A 236 2.10 -0.97 -9.96
N LYS A 237 2.61 -1.40 -11.12
CA LYS A 237 2.44 -0.73 -12.40
C LYS A 237 2.00 -1.72 -13.48
N GLY A 238 1.35 -1.23 -14.52
CA GLY A 238 0.90 -2.03 -15.64
C GLY A 238 -0.24 -1.35 -16.41
N ASP A 239 -0.51 -1.80 -17.62
CA ASP A 239 -1.53 -1.19 -18.49
C ASP A 239 -2.95 -1.32 -17.92
N HIS A 240 -3.21 -2.41 -17.18
CA HIS A 240 -4.47 -2.65 -16.47
C HIS A 240 -4.42 -2.21 -15.00
N VAL A 241 -3.27 -1.74 -14.52
CA VAL A 241 -3.11 -1.28 -13.14
C VAL A 241 -3.46 0.20 -13.10
N GLY A 242 -4.68 0.49 -12.64
CA GLY A 242 -5.11 1.86 -12.38
C GLY A 242 -4.36 2.51 -11.22
N ASN A 243 -4.91 3.61 -10.69
CA ASN A 243 -4.35 4.26 -9.51
C ASN A 243 -4.57 3.39 -8.26
N VAL A 244 -3.59 2.55 -7.93
CA VAL A 244 -3.53 1.80 -6.68
C VAL A 244 -2.63 2.50 -5.67
N ASP A 245 -2.96 2.38 -4.38
CA ASP A 245 -2.14 2.93 -3.32
C ASP A 245 -0.80 2.17 -3.22
N GLN A 246 0.28 2.92 -2.98
CA GLN A 246 1.56 2.31 -2.64
C GLN A 246 1.50 1.70 -1.23
N LEU A 247 2.18 0.57 -1.03
CA LEU A 247 2.27 -0.08 0.26
C LEU A 247 3.58 0.29 0.95
N VAL A 248 3.49 0.88 2.13
CA VAL A 248 4.66 1.27 2.94
C VAL A 248 4.89 0.21 4.00
N PHE A 249 6.12 -0.30 4.10
CA PHE A 249 6.47 -1.35 5.06
C PHE A 249 7.89 -1.19 5.59
N GLN A 250 8.18 -1.85 6.70
CA GLN A 250 9.46 -1.83 7.38
C GLN A 250 10.11 -3.21 7.41
N LEU A 251 11.40 -3.27 7.08
CA LEU A 251 12.27 -4.40 7.36
C LEU A 251 13.04 -4.13 8.65
N GLN A 252 13.03 -5.11 9.56
CA GLN A 252 13.81 -5.14 10.80
C GLN A 252 14.99 -6.10 10.65
#